data_AF-A0A940LC73-F1
#
_entry.id   AF-A0A940LC73-F1
#
_cell.length_a   1.000
_cell.length_b   1.000
_cell.length_c   1.000
_cell.angle_alpha   90.00
_cell.angle_beta   90.00
_cell.angle_gamma   90.00
#
_symmetry.space_group_name_H-M   'P 1'
#
loop_
_entity.id
_entity.type
_entity.pdbx_description
1 polymer ?
#
loop_
_entity_poly.entity_id
_entity_poly.type
_entity_poly.pdbx_seq_one_letter_code
_entity_poly.pdbx_strand_id
1 'polypeptide(L)'
;MGTNTWLIAPGVWRLKDIFVNVYLIQDRDATGWVMVDAGLKSTAPKVRAFVADVFGKGSKPKAIIMTHAHFDHRGSLLELAEEWGVPVYCHHKERPYLTGQASYPPPDPSVGGGMMALLSFVYPKGPINADSYLKELPEGGEITELEDWKWIHTPGHTPGHISLFREKDGVLVAGDAFVTTMQESLLAVATQKRFVCGPPKYFTPDWGAAARSVKKLAALEPNVITTGHGHAMYGDEARKELHKLVKDFWRVAIPATGRYVEEAATFDKNGIPTHIPKPKGTMLKKIAVAAALLAIAYVVSKQQKKASGLEKKLLGSLGGSLKTTALGTLGATAPASPALPSIPLVPAL
;
A
#
# COMPACT_ATOMS: atom_id res chain seq x y z
N MET A 1 0.06 -12.61 -16.57
CA MET A 1 0.64 -11.78 -15.49
C MET A 1 0.88 -10.37 -16.00
N GLY A 2 0.14 -9.38 -15.46
CA GLY A 2 0.38 -7.98 -15.78
C GLY A 2 1.75 -7.49 -15.28
N THR A 3 2.22 -6.34 -15.76
CA THR A 3 3.57 -5.78 -15.49
C THR A 3 3.87 -5.44 -14.02
N ASN A 4 2.91 -5.61 -13.11
CA ASN A 4 3.00 -5.23 -11.70
C ASN A 4 2.97 -6.42 -10.73
N THR A 5 2.93 -7.67 -11.21
CA THR A 5 2.95 -8.89 -10.39
C THR A 5 4.29 -9.63 -10.53
N TRP A 6 4.85 -10.08 -9.40
CA TRP A 6 6.20 -10.63 -9.34
C TRP A 6 6.28 -11.80 -8.36
N LEU A 7 6.87 -12.92 -8.77
CA LEU A 7 7.33 -13.95 -7.84
C LEU A 7 8.63 -13.43 -7.20
N ILE A 8 8.63 -13.25 -5.87
CA ILE A 8 9.79 -12.71 -5.14
C ILE A 8 10.62 -13.80 -4.49
N ALA A 9 9.98 -14.89 -4.07
CA ALA A 9 10.60 -16.07 -3.51
C ALA A 9 9.65 -17.25 -3.74
N PRO A 10 10.10 -18.52 -3.63
CA PRO A 10 9.21 -19.67 -3.77
C PRO A 10 7.98 -19.54 -2.87
N GLY A 11 6.78 -19.60 -3.46
CA GLY A 11 5.52 -19.44 -2.73
C GLY A 11 5.20 -18.02 -2.25
N VAL A 12 5.91 -16.99 -2.72
CA VAL A 12 5.68 -15.59 -2.33
C VAL A 12 5.58 -14.72 -3.57
N TRP A 13 4.39 -14.16 -3.78
CA TRP A 13 4.14 -13.24 -4.89
C TRP A 13 3.79 -11.86 -4.36
N ARG A 14 4.15 -10.84 -5.15
CA ARG A 14 3.91 -9.44 -4.85
C ARG A 14 3.11 -8.79 -5.96
N LEU A 15 2.05 -8.08 -5.60
CA LEU A 15 1.38 -7.08 -6.42
C LEU A 15 1.81 -5.68 -5.97
N LYS A 16 2.41 -4.91 -6.88
CA LYS A 16 2.65 -3.48 -6.64
C LYS A 16 1.44 -2.68 -7.13
N ASP A 17 0.70 -2.06 -6.22
CA ASP A 17 -0.39 -1.15 -6.55
C ASP A 17 0.01 0.33 -6.35
N ILE A 18 0.31 1.01 -7.46
CA ILE A 18 0.80 2.40 -7.52
C ILE A 18 2.12 2.58 -6.75
N PHE A 19 2.07 2.66 -5.42
CA PHE A 19 3.22 2.83 -4.54
C PHE A 19 3.26 1.83 -3.37
N VAL A 20 2.19 1.09 -3.10
CA VAL A 20 2.09 0.10 -2.01
C VAL A 20 2.09 -1.32 -2.55
N ASN A 21 2.61 -2.26 -1.76
CA ASN A 21 2.72 -3.66 -2.10
C ASN A 21 1.69 -4.49 -1.31
N VAL A 22 1.10 -5.47 -1.99
CA VAL A 22 0.28 -6.54 -1.41
C VAL A 22 0.95 -7.87 -1.71
N TYR A 23 0.95 -8.80 -0.76
CA TYR A 23 1.59 -10.11 -0.94
C TYR A 23 0.58 -11.24 -0.89
N LEU A 24 0.85 -12.27 -1.70
CA LEU A 24 0.22 -13.58 -1.57
C LEU A 24 1.31 -14.55 -1.12
N ILE A 25 1.07 -15.27 -0.03
CA ILE A 25 2.03 -16.21 0.55
C ILE A 25 1.36 -17.57 0.61
N GLN A 26 1.88 -18.52 -0.17
CA GLN A 26 1.46 -19.90 -0.16
C GLN A 26 2.08 -20.63 1.03
N ASP A 27 1.24 -21.43 1.68
CA ASP A 27 1.62 -22.32 2.76
C ASP A 27 2.27 -23.61 2.22
N ARG A 28 2.93 -24.37 3.09
CA ARG A 28 3.67 -25.58 2.72
C ARG A 28 2.80 -26.62 2.00
N ASP A 29 1.51 -26.68 2.33
CA ASP A 29 0.55 -27.67 1.83
C ASP A 29 0.06 -27.40 0.39
N ALA A 30 0.71 -26.49 -0.34
CA ALA A 30 0.49 -26.09 -1.75
C ALA A 30 -0.92 -25.56 -2.10
N THR A 31 -1.94 -25.79 -1.29
CA THR A 31 -3.33 -25.34 -1.55
C THR A 31 -3.75 -24.17 -0.66
N GLY A 32 -3.16 -24.05 0.54
CA GLY A 32 -3.37 -22.93 1.45
C GLY A 32 -2.51 -21.72 1.06
N TRP A 33 -3.06 -20.53 1.23
CA TRP A 33 -2.31 -19.28 1.11
C TRP A 33 -2.97 -18.18 1.93
N VAL A 34 -2.22 -17.14 2.27
CA VAL A 34 -2.72 -15.93 2.93
C VAL A 34 -2.38 -14.70 2.12
N MET A 35 -3.15 -13.63 2.33
CA MET A 35 -2.83 -12.31 1.81
C MET A 35 -2.17 -11.47 2.91
N VAL A 36 -1.13 -10.69 2.58
CA VAL A 36 -0.54 -9.71 3.48
C VAL A 36 -0.82 -8.30 2.97
N ASP A 37 -1.48 -7.51 3.82
CA ASP A 37 -2.08 -6.21 3.52
C ASP A 37 -3.12 -6.25 2.38
N ALA A 38 -3.88 -5.16 2.23
CA ALA A 38 -5.01 -5.03 1.31
C ALA A 38 -4.94 -3.75 0.44
N GLY A 39 -3.79 -3.07 0.43
CA GLY A 39 -3.54 -1.95 -0.48
C GLY A 39 -4.45 -0.73 -0.25
N LEU A 40 -4.67 0.03 -1.32
CA LEU A 40 -5.58 1.17 -1.40
C LEU A 40 -7.03 0.71 -1.61
N LYS A 41 -8.01 1.61 -1.45
CA LYS A 41 -9.43 1.31 -1.73
C LYS A 41 -9.68 0.79 -3.15
N SER A 42 -8.85 1.20 -4.11
CA SER A 42 -8.92 0.79 -5.51
C SER A 42 -8.22 -0.55 -5.81
N THR A 43 -7.65 -1.22 -4.80
CA THR A 43 -6.77 -2.37 -4.99
C THR A 43 -7.54 -3.68 -5.19
N ALA A 44 -8.77 -3.78 -4.65
CA ALA A 44 -9.55 -5.02 -4.67
C ALA A 44 -9.69 -5.67 -6.07
N PRO A 45 -10.06 -4.94 -7.14
CA PRO A 45 -10.14 -5.55 -8.48
C PRO A 45 -8.81 -6.13 -8.98
N LYS A 46 -7.68 -5.48 -8.63
CA LYS A 46 -6.33 -5.95 -9.01
C LYS A 46 -5.94 -7.18 -8.20
N VAL A 47 -6.30 -7.23 -6.93
CA VAL A 47 -6.10 -8.40 -6.07
C VAL A 47 -6.90 -9.59 -6.60
N ARG A 48 -8.17 -9.43 -6.96
CA ARG A 48 -8.98 -10.51 -7.56
C ARG A 48 -8.34 -11.08 -8.82
N ALA A 49 -7.90 -10.20 -9.73
CA ALA A 49 -7.20 -10.62 -10.95
C ALA A 49 -5.89 -11.35 -10.62
N PHE A 50 -5.12 -10.84 -9.66
CA PHE A 50 -3.86 -11.44 -9.24
C PHE A 50 -4.03 -12.81 -8.59
N VAL A 51 -5.03 -12.96 -7.72
CA VAL A 51 -5.39 -14.25 -7.11
C VAL A 51 -5.84 -15.24 -8.18
N ALA A 52 -6.64 -14.80 -9.16
CA ALA A 52 -7.05 -15.64 -10.28
C ALA A 52 -5.86 -16.11 -11.13
N ASP A 53 -4.87 -15.23 -11.36
CA ASP A 53 -3.64 -15.54 -12.09
C ASP A 53 -2.74 -16.56 -11.35
N VAL A 54 -2.65 -16.47 -10.01
CA VAL A 54 -1.73 -17.30 -9.20
C VAL A 54 -2.37 -18.61 -8.74
N PHE A 55 -3.61 -18.56 -8.26
CA PHE A 55 -4.29 -19.69 -7.62
C PHE A 55 -5.56 -20.14 -8.34
N GLY A 56 -5.92 -19.51 -9.46
CA GLY A 56 -7.14 -19.82 -10.21
C GLY A 56 -8.36 -19.00 -9.76
N LYS A 57 -9.33 -18.89 -10.67
CA LYS A 57 -10.54 -18.09 -10.46
C LYS A 57 -11.38 -18.64 -9.31
N GLY A 58 -11.81 -17.76 -8.41
CA GLY A 58 -12.64 -18.12 -7.25
C GLY A 58 -11.84 -18.64 -6.05
N SER A 59 -10.52 -18.76 -6.17
CA SER A 59 -9.65 -19.06 -5.04
C SER A 59 -9.71 -17.96 -3.98
N LYS A 60 -9.64 -18.37 -2.72
CA LYS A 60 -9.67 -17.48 -1.55
C LYS A 60 -8.56 -17.83 -0.57
N PRO A 61 -8.04 -16.86 0.20
CA PRO A 61 -7.03 -17.14 1.20
C PRO A 61 -7.62 -17.91 2.38
N LYS A 62 -6.74 -18.43 3.23
CA LYS A 62 -7.08 -18.90 4.58
C LYS A 62 -7.27 -17.72 5.54
N ALA A 63 -6.52 -16.65 5.35
CA ALA A 63 -6.57 -15.44 6.15
C ALA A 63 -6.00 -14.21 5.41
N ILE A 64 -6.30 -13.03 5.93
CA ILE A 64 -5.59 -11.78 5.62
C ILE A 64 -4.75 -11.39 6.84
N ILE A 65 -3.48 -11.05 6.66
CA ILE A 65 -2.58 -10.61 7.72
C ILE A 65 -2.25 -9.14 7.49
N MET A 66 -2.53 -8.29 8.47
CA MET A 66 -2.24 -6.86 8.40
C MET A 66 -0.90 -6.56 9.05
N THR A 67 0.00 -5.91 8.30
CA THR A 67 1.25 -5.38 8.87
C THR A 67 0.97 -4.23 9.83
N HIS A 68 0.07 -3.35 9.40
CA HIS A 68 -0.49 -2.25 10.17
C HIS A 68 -1.72 -1.69 9.45
N ALA A 69 -2.45 -0.80 10.10
CA ALA A 69 -3.71 -0.29 9.60
C ALA A 69 -3.62 1.08 8.92
N HIS A 70 -2.53 1.51 8.26
CA HIS A 70 -2.59 2.74 7.43
C HIS A 70 -3.44 2.57 6.18
N PHE A 71 -3.86 3.69 5.56
CA PHE A 71 -4.94 3.73 4.57
C PHE A 71 -4.60 2.99 3.27
N ASP A 72 -3.31 2.97 2.96
CA ASP A 72 -2.67 2.32 1.84
C ASP A 72 -2.36 0.85 2.10
N HIS A 73 -2.56 0.37 3.32
CA HIS A 73 -2.46 -1.05 3.67
C HIS A 73 -3.83 -1.67 3.92
N ARG A 74 -4.80 -0.91 4.46
CA ARG A 74 -6.14 -1.43 4.81
C ARG A 74 -7.24 -1.11 3.80
N GLY A 75 -6.93 -0.43 2.71
CA GLY A 75 -7.89 0.25 1.85
C GLY A 75 -8.98 -0.65 1.27
N SER A 76 -8.63 -1.83 0.74
CA SER A 76 -9.61 -2.83 0.26
C SER A 76 -9.89 -3.95 1.28
N LEU A 77 -9.49 -3.79 2.54
CA LEU A 77 -9.58 -4.86 3.54
C LEU A 77 -11.02 -5.34 3.77
N LEU A 78 -11.95 -4.42 4.02
CA LEU A 78 -13.35 -4.80 4.30
C LEU A 78 -14.00 -5.51 3.12
N GLU A 79 -13.84 -4.96 1.91
CA GLU A 79 -14.39 -5.53 0.68
C GLU A 79 -13.89 -6.97 0.46
N LEU A 80 -12.59 -7.20 0.62
CA LEU A 80 -11.98 -8.52 0.41
C LEU A 80 -12.30 -9.50 1.55
N ALA A 81 -12.31 -9.03 2.79
CA ALA A 81 -12.66 -9.87 3.95
C ALA A 81 -14.12 -10.34 3.91
N GLU A 82 -15.04 -9.45 3.52
CA GLU A 82 -16.46 -9.76 3.34
C GLU A 82 -16.68 -10.74 2.18
N GLU A 83 -16.04 -10.51 1.03
CA GLU A 83 -16.17 -11.39 -0.13
C GLU A 83 -15.67 -12.81 0.15
N TRP A 84 -14.53 -12.95 0.83
CA TRP A 84 -13.92 -14.25 1.07
C TRP A 84 -14.41 -14.95 2.35
N GLY A 85 -14.96 -14.19 3.30
CA GLY A 85 -15.41 -14.70 4.59
C GLY A 85 -14.25 -15.30 5.41
N VAL A 86 -13.12 -14.59 5.45
CA VAL A 86 -11.86 -15.08 6.06
C VAL A 86 -11.48 -14.24 7.27
N PRO A 87 -10.75 -14.81 8.26
CA PRO A 87 -10.23 -14.02 9.37
C PRO A 87 -9.18 -13.01 8.89
N VAL A 88 -9.17 -11.86 9.56
CA VAL A 88 -8.14 -10.82 9.42
C VAL A 88 -7.31 -10.82 10.69
N TYR A 89 -6.03 -11.15 10.60
CA TYR A 89 -5.11 -11.08 11.72
C TYR A 89 -4.42 -9.73 11.80
N CYS A 90 -4.35 -9.17 13.01
CA CYS A 90 -3.53 -7.99 13.30
C CYS A 90 -2.88 -8.11 14.68
N HIS A 91 -1.86 -7.29 14.94
CA HIS A 91 -1.36 -7.12 16.29
C HIS A 91 -2.41 -6.44 17.17
N HIS A 92 -2.47 -6.77 18.46
CA HIS A 92 -3.49 -6.22 19.37
C HIS A 92 -3.48 -4.68 19.41
N LYS A 93 -2.30 -4.06 19.31
CA LYS A 93 -2.14 -2.59 19.25
C LYS A 93 -2.62 -1.93 17.95
N GLU A 94 -2.95 -2.71 16.92
CA GLU A 94 -3.54 -2.21 15.67
C GLU A 94 -5.07 -2.27 15.69
N ARG A 95 -5.64 -3.09 16.58
CA ARG A 95 -7.09 -3.35 16.67
C ARG A 95 -7.92 -2.06 16.80
N PRO A 96 -7.57 -1.07 17.64
CA PRO A 96 -8.37 0.16 17.75
C PRO A 96 -8.53 0.94 16.44
N TYR A 97 -7.59 0.84 15.51
CA TYR A 97 -7.61 1.53 14.22
C TYR A 97 -8.42 0.78 13.15
N LEU A 98 -8.63 -0.52 13.36
CA LEU A 98 -9.42 -1.41 12.51
C LEU A 98 -10.87 -1.57 13.00
N THR A 99 -11.20 -1.12 14.21
CA THR A 99 -12.53 -1.30 14.83
C THR A 99 -13.28 0.00 15.11
N GLY A 100 -12.76 1.16 14.73
CA GLY A 100 -13.44 2.44 14.99
C GLY A 100 -13.04 3.13 16.29
N GLN A 101 -12.23 2.50 17.14
CA GLN A 101 -12.00 2.95 18.52
C GLN A 101 -10.97 4.08 18.65
N ALA A 102 -10.02 4.18 17.71
CA ALA A 102 -9.01 5.23 17.70
C ALA A 102 -8.58 5.64 16.29
N SER A 103 -7.87 6.75 16.19
CA SER A 103 -7.16 7.19 14.98
C SER A 103 -5.67 7.31 15.27
N TYR A 104 -4.82 7.04 14.29
CA TYR A 104 -3.37 7.23 14.44
C TYR A 104 -3.02 8.67 14.78
N PRO A 105 -1.83 8.90 15.37
CA PRO A 105 -1.26 10.23 15.44
C PRO A 105 -1.27 10.90 14.06
N PRO A 106 -1.55 12.21 13.98
CA PRO A 106 -1.67 12.87 12.71
C PRO A 106 -0.35 12.82 11.94
N PRO A 107 -0.37 12.79 10.60
CA PRO A 107 0.86 12.90 9.85
C PRO A 107 1.59 14.21 10.14
N ASP A 108 2.88 14.22 9.81
CA ASP A 108 3.68 15.43 9.74
C ASP A 108 3.97 15.78 8.27
N PRO A 109 3.21 16.70 7.66
CA PRO A 109 3.46 17.12 6.28
C PRO A 109 4.72 17.97 6.12
N SER A 110 5.37 18.37 7.22
CA SER A 110 6.54 19.25 7.19
C SER A 110 7.87 18.52 6.96
N VAL A 111 7.83 17.19 6.91
CA VAL A 111 9.00 16.30 6.77
C VAL A 111 8.94 15.51 5.47
N GLY A 112 10.08 15.01 5.02
CA GLY A 112 10.16 14.15 3.84
C GLY A 112 10.20 14.85 2.48
N GLY A 113 9.55 16.01 2.34
CA GLY A 113 9.80 16.93 1.21
C GLY A 113 9.25 16.48 -0.16
N GLY A 114 8.48 15.39 -0.22
CA GLY A 114 7.78 14.93 -1.43
C GLY A 114 6.29 15.28 -1.45
N MET A 115 5.63 15.07 -2.62
CA MET A 115 4.19 15.29 -2.79
C MET A 115 3.36 14.44 -1.83
N MET A 116 3.82 13.22 -1.51
CA MET A 116 3.14 12.33 -0.56
C MET A 116 3.10 12.93 0.85
N ALA A 117 4.24 13.42 1.34
CA ALA A 117 4.30 14.11 2.62
C ALA A 117 3.47 15.40 2.61
N LEU A 118 3.57 16.20 1.53
CA LEU A 118 2.83 17.45 1.39
C LEU A 118 1.32 17.24 1.47
N LEU A 119 0.79 16.20 0.82
CA LEU A 119 -0.63 15.86 0.79
C LEU A 119 -1.06 14.96 1.96
N SER A 120 -0.15 14.55 2.85
CA SER A 120 -0.46 13.60 3.91
C SER A 120 -1.65 14.00 4.80
N PHE A 121 -1.88 15.31 4.98
CA PHE A 121 -2.99 15.83 5.78
C PHE A 121 -4.39 15.53 5.20
N VAL A 122 -4.51 15.25 3.88
CA VAL A 122 -5.79 14.86 3.23
C VAL A 122 -6.03 13.36 3.22
N TYR A 123 -5.04 12.54 3.59
CA TYR A 123 -5.21 11.09 3.54
C TYR A 123 -6.25 10.60 4.54
N PRO A 124 -7.03 9.55 4.20
CA PRO A 124 -8.03 8.99 5.09
C PRO A 124 -7.44 8.53 6.43
N LYS A 125 -7.78 9.25 7.50
CA LYS A 125 -7.36 8.95 8.87
C LYS A 125 -8.42 8.18 9.66
N GLY A 126 -9.66 8.26 9.20
CA GLY A 126 -10.81 7.68 9.89
C GLY A 126 -10.68 6.16 9.98
N PRO A 127 -11.05 5.57 11.14
CA PRO A 127 -10.99 4.14 11.30
C PRO A 127 -12.02 3.44 10.40
N ILE A 128 -11.74 2.17 10.10
CA ILE A 128 -12.73 1.26 9.52
C ILE A 128 -13.37 0.44 10.65
N ASN A 129 -14.38 -0.36 10.35
CA ASN A 129 -14.90 -1.35 11.29
C ASN A 129 -14.83 -2.74 10.65
N ALA A 130 -13.76 -3.46 10.95
CA ALA A 130 -13.49 -4.83 10.52
C ALA A 130 -13.76 -5.86 11.64
N ASP A 131 -14.47 -5.47 12.71
CA ASP A 131 -14.57 -6.25 13.95
C ASP A 131 -15.06 -7.68 13.72
N SER A 132 -16.04 -7.87 12.83
CA SER A 132 -16.62 -9.17 12.49
C SER A 132 -15.62 -10.18 11.92
N TYR A 133 -14.47 -9.74 11.39
CA TYR A 133 -13.44 -10.59 10.80
C TYR A 133 -12.15 -10.63 11.62
N LEU A 134 -12.00 -9.71 12.57
CA LEU A 134 -10.71 -9.41 13.17
C LEU A 134 -10.33 -10.41 14.26
N LYS A 135 -9.12 -10.95 14.16
CA LYS A 135 -8.47 -11.80 15.17
C LYS A 135 -7.12 -11.18 15.54
N GLU A 136 -6.76 -11.31 16.80
CA GLU A 136 -5.42 -10.93 17.24
C GLU A 136 -4.42 -12.02 16.87
N LEU A 137 -3.20 -11.61 16.52
CA LEU A 137 -2.09 -12.54 16.31
C LEU A 137 -1.71 -13.21 17.63
N PRO A 138 -1.46 -14.54 17.64
CA PRO A 138 -1.02 -15.25 18.84
C PRO A 138 0.32 -14.71 19.36
N GLU A 139 0.46 -14.52 20.68
CA GLU A 139 1.66 -13.95 21.31
C GLU A 139 2.98 -14.70 20.99
N GLY A 140 2.90 -15.99 20.62
CA GLY A 140 4.04 -16.85 20.33
C GLY A 140 4.81 -16.51 19.04
N GLY A 141 4.36 -15.53 18.25
CA GLY A 141 5.01 -15.19 16.97
C GLY A 141 4.62 -16.12 15.82
N GLU A 142 3.86 -17.18 16.09
CA GLU A 142 3.38 -18.13 15.08
C GLU A 142 2.16 -17.59 14.33
N ILE A 143 1.97 -18.08 13.11
CA ILE A 143 0.81 -17.76 12.26
C ILE A 143 0.17 -19.09 11.88
N THR A 144 -1.03 -19.36 12.40
CA THR A 144 -1.72 -20.65 12.24
C THR A 144 -1.88 -21.07 10.77
N GLU A 145 -2.11 -20.10 9.87
CA GLU A 145 -2.31 -20.34 8.44
C GLU A 145 -1.01 -20.31 7.61
N LEU A 146 0.16 -20.18 8.26
CA LEU A 146 1.48 -20.16 7.64
C LEU A 146 2.56 -20.79 8.55
N GLU A 147 2.73 -22.11 8.51
CA GLU A 147 3.57 -22.86 9.47
C GLU A 147 5.05 -22.41 9.51
N ASP A 148 5.64 -22.10 8.35
CA ASP A 148 7.06 -21.71 8.24
C ASP A 148 7.33 -20.23 8.56
N TRP A 149 6.28 -19.46 8.86
CA TRP A 149 6.38 -18.01 9.04
C TRP A 149 6.19 -17.60 10.49
N LYS A 150 7.00 -16.62 10.89
CA LYS A 150 6.87 -15.94 12.18
C LYS A 150 6.50 -14.48 11.97
N TRP A 151 5.57 -13.97 12.74
CA TRP A 151 5.34 -12.54 12.86
C TRP A 151 6.25 -11.95 13.95
N ILE A 152 6.68 -10.71 13.75
CA ILE A 152 7.65 -10.01 14.60
C ILE A 152 7.09 -8.62 14.89
N HIS A 153 6.83 -8.32 16.17
CA HIS A 153 6.49 -6.96 16.58
C HIS A 153 7.63 -6.00 16.23
N THR A 154 7.31 -4.98 15.44
CA THR A 154 8.24 -3.99 14.87
C THR A 154 7.67 -2.57 14.98
N PRO A 155 7.38 -2.08 16.20
CA PRO A 155 6.75 -0.78 16.41
C PRO A 155 7.65 0.37 15.96
N GLY A 156 7.03 1.53 15.76
CA GLY A 156 7.71 2.80 15.48
C GLY A 156 6.99 3.60 14.41
N HIS A 157 6.73 2.95 13.27
CA HIS A 157 5.84 3.48 12.24
C HIS A 157 4.38 3.52 12.72
N THR A 158 3.94 2.44 13.37
CA THR A 158 2.70 2.40 14.17
C THR A 158 2.99 1.66 15.49
N PRO A 159 2.14 1.76 16.53
CA PRO A 159 2.41 1.11 17.81
C PRO A 159 2.32 -0.43 17.76
N GLY A 160 1.53 -0.98 16.84
CA GLY A 160 1.36 -2.41 16.65
C GLY A 160 1.91 -2.95 15.34
N HIS A 161 2.74 -2.19 14.62
CA HIS A 161 3.32 -2.62 13.36
C HIS A 161 4.03 -3.98 13.51
N ILE A 162 3.86 -4.88 12.54
CA ILE A 162 4.54 -6.18 12.47
C ILE A 162 5.31 -6.37 11.16
N SER A 163 6.27 -7.27 11.20
CA SER A 163 6.95 -7.83 10.03
C SER A 163 6.78 -9.35 10.03
N LEU A 164 6.88 -9.99 8.87
CA LEU A 164 6.82 -11.45 8.75
C LEU A 164 8.16 -11.98 8.27
N PHE A 165 8.62 -13.09 8.84
CA PHE A 165 9.89 -13.72 8.48
C PHE A 165 9.73 -15.22 8.28
N ARG A 166 10.29 -15.73 7.20
CA ARG A 166 10.38 -17.16 6.88
C ARG A 166 11.81 -17.64 7.01
N GLU A 167 12.05 -18.49 8.01
CA GLU A 167 13.40 -18.85 8.44
C GLU A 167 14.14 -19.72 7.40
N LYS A 168 13.44 -20.66 6.76
CA LYS A 168 14.06 -21.65 5.84
C LYS A 168 14.83 -21.04 4.66
N ASP A 169 14.42 -19.87 4.19
CA ASP A 169 15.04 -19.18 3.05
C ASP A 169 15.32 -17.69 3.32
N GLY A 170 15.05 -17.21 4.54
CA GLY A 170 15.37 -15.85 4.96
C GLY A 170 14.54 -14.77 4.26
N VAL A 171 13.27 -15.05 3.95
CA VAL A 171 12.36 -14.06 3.35
C VAL A 171 11.77 -13.18 4.45
N LEU A 172 11.99 -11.88 4.33
CA LEU A 172 11.46 -10.85 5.22
C LEU A 172 10.45 -9.98 4.48
N VAL A 173 9.20 -9.98 4.95
CA VAL A 173 8.18 -8.98 4.63
C VAL A 173 8.19 -7.95 5.76
N ALA A 174 8.92 -6.86 5.56
CA ALA A 174 9.18 -5.85 6.60
C ALA A 174 8.04 -4.85 6.84
N GLY A 175 6.97 -4.91 6.05
CA GLY A 175 5.94 -3.86 6.04
C GLY A 175 6.61 -2.49 5.87
N ASP A 176 6.23 -1.56 6.73
CA ASP A 176 6.76 -0.20 6.77
C ASP A 176 7.72 0.04 7.94
N ALA A 177 8.29 -1.01 8.53
CA ALA A 177 9.39 -0.87 9.50
C ALA A 177 10.60 -0.15 8.86
N PHE A 178 10.79 -0.39 7.57
CA PHE A 178 11.68 0.34 6.66
C PHE A 178 11.17 0.12 5.22
N VAL A 179 11.63 0.91 4.24
CA VAL A 179 11.20 0.79 2.84
C VAL A 179 12.37 0.67 1.88
N THR A 180 12.16 0.07 0.71
CA THR A 180 13.19 -0.13 -0.33
C THR A 180 13.08 0.88 -1.46
N THR A 181 12.43 2.01 -1.19
CA THR A 181 12.25 3.11 -2.12
C THR A 181 12.46 4.43 -1.40
N MET A 182 13.15 5.36 -2.05
CA MET A 182 13.06 6.75 -1.65
C MET A 182 11.77 7.30 -2.27
N GLN A 183 10.66 7.28 -1.52
CA GLN A 183 9.39 7.89 -1.95
C GLN A 183 9.53 9.39 -2.31
N GLU A 184 10.70 10.00 -2.04
CA GLU A 184 10.95 11.43 -2.00
C GLU A 184 12.15 11.90 -2.86
N SER A 185 12.81 11.02 -3.62
CA SER A 185 14.07 11.39 -4.31
C SER A 185 14.00 11.24 -5.84
N LEU A 186 13.98 12.38 -6.55
CA LEU A 186 14.30 12.46 -7.98
C LEU A 186 15.67 11.82 -8.31
N LEU A 187 16.59 11.78 -7.35
CA LEU A 187 17.92 11.19 -7.48
C LEU A 187 17.87 9.65 -7.54
N ALA A 188 16.93 9.00 -6.83
CA ALA A 188 16.76 7.54 -6.90
C ALA A 188 16.24 7.10 -8.27
N VAL A 189 15.35 7.92 -8.87
CA VAL A 189 14.87 7.72 -10.24
C VAL A 189 16.03 7.85 -11.24
N ALA A 190 16.91 8.84 -11.05
CA ALA A 190 18.06 9.06 -11.92
C ALA A 190 19.17 8.00 -11.78
N THR A 191 19.40 7.48 -10.57
CA THR A 191 20.54 6.59 -10.29
C THR A 191 20.21 5.10 -10.39
N GLN A 192 18.93 4.72 -10.49
CA GLN A 192 18.43 3.33 -10.52
C GLN A 192 18.92 2.44 -9.35
N LYS A 193 19.60 3.02 -8.37
CA LYS A 193 20.22 2.28 -7.27
C LYS A 193 19.15 1.94 -6.24
N ARG A 194 19.09 0.68 -5.84
CA ARG A 194 18.18 0.18 -4.80
C ARG A 194 18.77 0.51 -3.44
N PHE A 195 17.96 1.09 -2.57
CA PHE A 195 18.40 1.49 -1.23
C PHE A 195 17.36 1.07 -0.21
N VAL A 196 17.83 0.67 0.96
CA VAL A 196 17.01 0.55 2.16
C VAL A 196 16.97 1.91 2.86
N CYS A 197 15.77 2.42 3.07
CA CYS A 197 15.49 3.70 3.74
C CYS A 197 14.70 3.43 5.02
N GLY A 198 14.76 4.36 5.98
CA GLY A 198 13.90 4.29 7.17
C GLY A 198 12.40 4.27 6.83
N PRO A 199 11.53 4.10 7.85
CA PRO A 199 10.09 4.09 7.64
C PRO A 199 9.57 5.42 7.04
N PRO A 200 8.36 5.45 6.44
CA PRO A 200 7.79 6.69 5.90
C PRO A 200 7.73 7.82 6.93
N LYS A 201 8.49 8.89 6.68
CA LYS A 201 8.76 9.95 7.67
C LYS A 201 7.52 10.66 8.18
N TYR A 202 6.57 10.94 7.28
CA TYR A 202 5.37 11.69 7.60
C TYR A 202 4.38 10.91 8.48
N PHE A 203 4.57 9.60 8.66
CA PHE A 203 3.73 8.73 9.47
C PHE A 203 4.48 8.01 10.60
N THR A 204 5.73 8.36 10.88
CA THR A 204 6.51 7.69 11.93
C THR A 204 6.51 8.52 13.22
N PRO A 205 5.70 8.15 14.24
CA PRO A 205 5.60 8.88 15.49
C PRO A 205 6.63 8.49 16.56
N ASP A 206 7.30 7.34 16.43
CA ASP A 206 8.34 6.90 17.37
C ASP A 206 9.58 6.37 16.64
N TRP A 207 10.55 7.27 16.43
CA TRP A 207 11.82 6.96 15.78
C TRP A 207 12.71 6.02 16.59
N GLY A 208 12.61 6.06 17.93
CA GLY A 208 13.40 5.19 18.80
C GLY A 208 12.94 3.74 18.72
N ALA A 209 11.62 3.52 18.74
CA ALA A 209 11.04 2.21 18.48
C ALA A 209 11.37 1.73 17.06
N ALA A 210 11.23 2.60 16.05
CA ALA A 210 11.58 2.25 14.67
C ALA A 210 13.04 1.79 14.54
N ALA A 211 13.99 2.50 15.16
CA ALA A 211 15.41 2.11 15.15
C ALA A 211 15.65 0.72 15.75
N ARG A 212 14.98 0.42 16.89
CA ARG A 212 15.07 -0.90 17.53
C ARG A 212 14.46 -2.00 16.66
N SER A 213 13.34 -1.71 16.01
CA SER A 213 12.68 -2.62 15.08
C SER A 213 13.56 -2.95 13.88
N VAL A 214 14.15 -1.95 13.23
CA VAL A 214 15.08 -2.16 12.11
C VAL A 214 16.30 -2.96 12.56
N LYS A 215 16.88 -2.66 13.73
CA LYS A 215 18.00 -3.43 14.29
C LYS A 215 17.62 -4.90 14.53
N LYS A 216 16.42 -5.16 15.05
CA LYS A 216 15.90 -6.52 15.27
C LYS A 216 15.76 -7.28 13.96
N LEU A 217 15.25 -6.64 12.91
CA LEU A 217 15.10 -7.25 11.59
C LEU A 217 16.44 -7.50 10.90
N ALA A 218 17.41 -6.60 11.05
CA ALA A 218 18.74 -6.79 10.48
C ALA A 218 19.48 -7.99 11.08
N ALA A 219 19.28 -8.24 12.38
CA ALA A 219 19.88 -9.39 13.08
C ALA A 219 19.37 -10.76 12.59
N LEU A 220 18.29 -10.80 11.80
CA LEU A 220 17.80 -12.02 11.15
C LEU A 220 18.61 -12.42 9.91
N GLU A 221 19.50 -11.53 9.44
CA GLU A 221 20.31 -11.72 8.23
C GLU A 221 19.48 -12.18 7.00
N PRO A 222 18.39 -11.48 6.64
CA PRO A 222 17.47 -11.93 5.60
C PRO A 222 18.18 -12.07 4.23
N ASN A 223 17.81 -13.10 3.47
CA ASN A 223 18.27 -13.28 2.09
C ASN A 223 17.37 -12.55 1.09
N VAL A 224 16.10 -12.36 1.42
CA VAL A 224 15.15 -11.61 0.59
C VAL A 224 14.48 -10.57 1.47
N ILE A 225 14.59 -9.31 1.08
CA ILE A 225 13.94 -8.19 1.75
C ILE A 225 12.84 -7.67 0.83
N THR A 226 11.61 -7.65 1.32
CA THR A 226 10.49 -6.97 0.69
C THR A 226 9.74 -6.12 1.71
N THR A 227 9.15 -5.01 1.26
CA THR A 227 8.61 -3.95 2.14
C THR A 227 7.27 -3.47 1.63
N GLY A 228 6.47 -2.80 2.48
CA GLY A 228 5.20 -2.18 2.11
C GLY A 228 5.31 -1.25 0.91
N HIS A 229 6.46 -0.59 0.76
CA HIS A 229 6.77 0.24 -0.40
C HIS A 229 8.15 -0.07 -1.01
N GLY A 230 8.21 -0.17 -2.34
CA GLY A 230 9.45 -0.34 -3.09
C GLY A 230 9.62 -1.72 -3.72
N HIS A 231 10.87 -2.08 -4.05
CA HIS A 231 11.23 -3.31 -4.75
C HIS A 231 11.89 -4.33 -3.82
N ALA A 232 11.63 -5.61 -4.05
CA ALA A 232 12.36 -6.66 -3.36
C ALA A 232 13.87 -6.55 -3.63
N MET A 233 14.67 -6.78 -2.60
CA MET A 233 16.13 -6.80 -2.63
C MET A 233 16.62 -8.18 -2.18
N TYR A 234 17.77 -8.61 -2.71
CA TYR A 234 18.24 -9.98 -2.57
C TYR A 234 19.69 -10.07 -2.09
N GLY A 235 19.99 -11.14 -1.36
CA GLY A 235 21.34 -11.55 -0.97
C GLY A 235 22.13 -10.51 -0.19
N ASP A 236 23.44 -10.48 -0.44
CA ASP A 236 24.38 -9.62 0.28
C ASP A 236 24.11 -8.13 0.10
N GLU A 237 23.60 -7.72 -1.07
CA GLU A 237 23.24 -6.31 -1.31
C GLU A 237 22.11 -5.87 -0.37
N ALA A 238 21.08 -6.71 -0.21
CA ALA A 238 19.96 -6.45 0.68
C ALA A 238 20.42 -6.30 2.13
N ARG A 239 21.22 -7.26 2.61
CA ARG A 239 21.81 -7.23 3.96
C ARG A 239 22.69 -6.00 4.16
N LYS A 240 23.57 -5.70 3.21
CA LYS A 240 24.49 -4.56 3.28
C LYS A 240 23.74 -3.24 3.43
N GLU A 241 22.71 -3.00 2.63
CA GLU A 241 21.93 -1.76 2.73
C GLU A 241 21.08 -1.72 4.01
N LEU A 242 20.55 -2.85 4.49
CA LEU A 242 19.84 -2.92 5.77
C LEU A 242 20.78 -2.63 6.96
N HIS A 243 21.96 -3.25 7.01
CA HIS A 243 22.97 -2.98 8.05
C HIS A 243 23.51 -1.55 8.00
N LYS A 244 23.63 -0.98 6.80
CA LYS A 244 23.94 0.44 6.63
C LYS A 244 22.84 1.32 7.22
N LEU A 245 21.56 1.01 6.98
CA LEU A 245 20.46 1.72 7.63
C LEU A 245 20.56 1.60 9.16
N VAL A 246 20.86 0.43 9.72
CA VAL A 246 21.05 0.27 11.18
C VAL A 246 22.16 1.17 11.69
N LYS A 247 23.32 1.16 11.04
CA LYS A 247 24.50 1.97 11.43
C LYS A 247 24.20 3.47 11.37
N ASP A 248 23.50 3.89 10.33
CA ASP A 248 23.29 5.31 10.02
C ASP A 248 21.88 5.81 10.38
N PHE A 249 21.07 5.03 11.11
CA PHE A 249 19.62 5.25 11.26
C PHE A 249 19.29 6.68 11.68
N TRP A 250 19.93 7.17 12.75
CA TRP A 250 19.71 8.50 13.31
C TRP A 250 20.05 9.63 12.32
N ARG A 251 20.93 9.37 11.36
CA ARG A 251 21.36 10.34 10.34
C ARG A 251 20.50 10.29 9.07
N VAL A 252 20.03 9.10 8.67
CA VAL A 252 19.35 8.91 7.36
C VAL A 252 17.84 8.75 7.45
N ALA A 253 17.33 8.13 8.51
CA ALA A 253 15.90 7.87 8.67
C ALA A 253 15.17 9.08 9.26
N ILE A 254 15.75 9.72 10.28
CA ILE A 254 15.10 10.79 11.03
C ILE A 254 15.21 12.11 10.26
N PRO A 255 14.10 12.85 10.08
CA PRO A 255 14.14 14.17 9.46
C PRO A 255 14.81 15.20 10.37
N ALA A 256 15.44 16.23 9.79
CA ALA A 256 16.15 17.26 10.54
C ALA A 256 15.25 18.11 11.46
N THR A 257 13.97 18.23 11.10
CA THR A 257 12.93 18.93 11.87
C THR A 257 11.63 18.16 11.72
N GLY A 258 10.73 18.25 12.69
CA GLY A 258 9.39 17.66 12.60
C GLY A 258 8.73 17.54 13.96
N ARG A 259 7.43 17.28 13.97
CA ARG A 259 6.60 17.04 15.16
C ARG A 259 7.20 15.95 16.05
N TYR A 260 7.62 14.84 15.45
CA TYR A 260 8.03 13.64 16.18
C TYR A 260 9.55 13.47 16.34
N VAL A 261 10.35 14.48 15.94
CA VAL A 261 11.83 14.33 15.89
C VAL A 261 12.46 14.35 17.28
N GLU A 262 12.03 15.28 18.14
CA GLU A 262 12.59 15.43 19.48
C GLU A 262 11.81 14.65 20.53
N GLU A 263 10.53 14.40 20.26
CA GLU A 263 9.62 13.74 21.19
C GLU A 263 8.74 12.77 20.41
N ALA A 264 8.60 11.54 20.92
CA ALA A 264 7.74 10.54 20.32
C ALA A 264 6.27 10.71 20.75
N ALA A 265 5.33 10.23 19.94
CA ALA A 265 3.98 9.97 20.47
C ALA A 265 4.03 8.78 21.44
N THR A 266 3.22 8.82 22.49
CA THR A 266 3.05 7.69 23.42
C THR A 266 1.69 7.05 23.26
N PHE A 267 1.62 5.77 23.61
CA PHE A 267 0.43 4.95 23.45
C PHE A 267 0.16 4.18 24.74
N ASP A 268 -1.11 3.88 25.00
CA ASP A 268 -1.48 2.97 26.09
C ASP A 268 -1.13 1.51 25.73
N LYS A 269 -1.49 0.58 26.63
CA LYS A 269 -1.27 -0.85 26.39
C LYS A 269 -1.96 -1.35 25.12
N ASN A 270 -3.11 -0.80 24.74
CA ASN A 270 -3.89 -1.19 23.57
C ASN A 270 -3.46 -0.48 22.29
N GLY A 271 -2.41 0.34 22.34
CA GLY A 271 -1.93 1.10 21.19
C GLY A 271 -2.71 2.37 20.89
N ILE A 272 -3.59 2.84 21.79
CA ILE A 272 -4.32 4.10 21.64
C ILE A 272 -3.41 5.27 22.01
N PRO A 273 -3.32 6.35 21.21
CA PRO A 273 -2.46 7.49 21.53
C PRO A 273 -2.84 8.15 22.85
N THR A 274 -1.87 8.32 23.75
CA THR A 274 -2.02 9.02 25.05
C THR A 274 -1.33 10.38 25.06
N HIS A 275 -0.27 10.55 24.26
CA HIS A 275 0.41 11.82 24.06
C HIS A 275 0.79 11.99 22.60
N ILE A 276 0.53 13.17 22.03
CA ILE A 276 0.92 13.54 20.68
C ILE A 276 1.64 14.89 20.76
N PRO A 277 2.94 14.95 20.43
CA PRO A 277 3.70 16.19 20.41
C PRO A 277 3.06 17.24 19.50
N LYS A 278 3.17 18.52 19.88
CA LYS A 278 2.67 19.61 19.06
C LYS A 278 3.54 19.79 17.82
N PRO A 279 2.96 20.10 16.65
CA PRO A 279 3.75 20.39 15.44
C PRO A 279 4.69 21.58 15.67
N LYS A 280 5.97 21.43 15.28
CA LYS A 280 6.97 22.50 15.31
C LYS A 280 7.06 23.22 13.95
N GLY A 281 7.07 24.55 13.95
CA GLY A 281 7.15 25.40 12.75
C GLY A 281 5.76 25.82 12.22
N THR A 282 5.37 27.08 12.46
CA THR A 282 3.94 27.40 12.61
C THR A 282 3.29 28.25 11.51
N MET A 283 3.99 28.92 10.59
CA MET A 283 3.32 29.80 9.61
C MET A 283 3.78 29.65 8.15
N LEU A 284 5.08 29.78 7.85
CA LEU A 284 5.57 29.78 6.45
C LEU A 284 5.27 28.48 5.69
N LYS A 285 5.47 27.32 6.33
CA LYS A 285 5.18 26.02 5.70
C LYS A 285 3.68 25.82 5.47
N LYS A 286 2.81 26.33 6.34
CA LYS A 286 1.35 26.29 6.14
C LYS A 286 0.93 27.13 4.93
N ILE A 287 1.54 28.30 4.75
CA ILE A 287 1.34 29.16 3.58
C ILE A 287 1.81 28.44 2.31
N ALA A 288 2.99 27.81 2.34
CA ALA A 288 3.50 27.05 1.20
C ALA A 288 2.60 25.87 0.82
N VAL A 289 2.09 25.13 1.81
CA VAL A 289 1.11 24.05 1.59
C VAL A 289 -0.17 24.60 0.99
N ALA A 290 -0.73 25.69 1.55
CA ALA A 290 -1.93 26.33 1.03
C ALA A 290 -1.75 26.83 -0.41
N ALA A 291 -0.60 27.43 -0.72
CA ALA A 291 -0.27 27.88 -2.07
C ALA A 291 -0.15 26.71 -3.05
N ALA A 292 0.48 25.60 -2.65
CA ALA A 292 0.58 24.40 -3.46
C ALA A 292 -0.80 23.76 -3.73
N LEU A 293 -1.69 23.75 -2.74
CA LEU A 293 -3.07 23.27 -2.90
C LEU A 293 -3.87 24.14 -3.86
N LEU A 294 -3.73 25.46 -3.76
CA LEU A 294 -4.34 26.41 -4.69
C LEU A 294 -3.82 26.19 -6.11
N ALA A 295 -2.52 25.94 -6.29
CA ALA A 295 -1.93 25.66 -7.58
C ALA A 295 -2.45 24.33 -8.18
N ILE A 296 -2.55 23.27 -7.37
CA ILE A 296 -3.12 21.99 -7.81
C ILE A 296 -4.60 22.16 -8.19
N ALA A 297 -5.40 22.81 -7.33
CA ALA A 297 -6.81 23.08 -7.60
C ALA A 297 -6.99 23.90 -8.90
N TYR A 298 -6.11 24.88 -9.13
CA TYR A 298 -6.10 25.66 -10.37
C TYR A 298 -5.80 24.81 -11.60
N VAL A 299 -4.79 23.93 -11.54
CA VAL A 299 -4.44 23.02 -12.64
C VAL A 299 -5.57 22.05 -12.95
N VAL A 300 -6.18 21.44 -11.92
CA VAL A 300 -7.33 20.52 -12.09
C VAL A 300 -8.51 21.25 -12.71
N SER A 301 -8.84 22.46 -12.22
CA SER A 301 -9.91 23.29 -12.80
C SER A 301 -9.65 23.63 -14.26
N LYS A 302 -8.40 23.94 -14.63
CA LYS A 302 -8.01 24.24 -16.01
C LYS A 302 -8.12 23.01 -16.91
N GLN A 303 -7.75 21.82 -16.42
CA GLN A 303 -7.91 20.57 -17.17
C GLN A 303 -9.38 20.19 -17.37
N GLN A 304 -10.24 20.35 -16.37
CA GLN A 304 -11.68 20.14 -16.49
C GLN A 304 -12.34 21.12 -17.48
N LYS A 305 -11.94 22.39 -17.45
CA LYS A 305 -12.40 23.39 -18.45
C LYS A 305 -11.93 23.07 -19.86
N LYS A 306 -10.71 22.54 -20.01
CA LYS A 306 -10.17 22.14 -21.33
C LYS A 306 -10.87 20.88 -21.86
N ALA A 307 -11.16 19.90 -21.00
CA ALA A 307 -11.91 18.69 -21.35
C ALA A 307 -13.36 19.00 -21.76
N SER A 308 -14.07 19.79 -20.95
CA SER A 308 -15.45 20.24 -21.28
C SER A 308 -15.50 21.15 -22.51
N GLY A 309 -14.46 21.96 -22.75
CA GLY A 309 -14.30 22.73 -23.98
C GLY A 309 -14.07 21.84 -25.22
N LEU A 310 -13.33 20.73 -25.06
CA LEU A 310 -13.10 19.76 -26.13
C LEU A 310 -14.38 18.98 -26.46
N GLU A 311 -15.14 18.54 -25.45
CA GLU A 311 -16.45 17.91 -25.60
C GLU A 311 -17.45 18.83 -26.30
N LYS A 312 -17.53 20.11 -25.90
CA LYS A 312 -18.36 21.10 -26.59
C LYS A 312 -17.95 21.30 -28.05
N LYS A 313 -16.65 21.23 -28.36
CA LYS A 313 -16.13 21.39 -29.72
C LYS A 313 -16.41 20.15 -30.59
N LEU A 314 -16.33 18.95 -30.01
CA LEU A 314 -16.71 17.68 -30.65
C LEU A 314 -18.22 17.59 -30.90
N LEU A 315 -19.06 17.94 -29.90
CA LEU A 315 -20.51 18.03 -30.04
C LEU A 315 -20.93 19.11 -31.05
N GLY A 316 -20.21 20.24 -31.08
CA GLY A 316 -20.41 21.29 -32.08
C GLY A 316 -20.02 20.88 -33.51
N SER A 317 -19.01 20.02 -33.69
CA SER A 317 -18.62 19.51 -35.01
C SER A 317 -19.56 18.39 -35.50
N LEU A 318 -20.12 17.59 -34.59
CA LEU A 318 -21.13 16.57 -34.91
C LEU A 318 -22.51 17.20 -35.23
N GLY A 319 -22.86 18.31 -34.58
CA GLY A 319 -24.09 19.06 -34.86
C GLY A 319 -24.09 19.81 -36.20
N GLY A 320 -22.92 19.99 -36.83
CA GLY A 320 -22.78 20.69 -38.11
C GLY A 320 -23.02 19.82 -39.36
N SER A 321 -23.08 18.49 -39.22
CA SER A 321 -23.12 17.57 -40.37
C SER A 321 -24.48 16.87 -40.61
N LEU A 322 -25.54 17.25 -39.90
CA LEU A 322 -26.87 16.64 -40.04
C LEU A 322 -27.95 17.70 -40.31
N LYS A 323 -27.89 18.34 -41.47
CA LYS A 323 -29.04 18.99 -42.10
C LYS A 323 -28.92 18.88 -43.61
N THR A 324 -29.52 17.83 -44.18
CA THR A 324 -30.37 17.82 -45.39
C THR A 324 -30.35 16.45 -46.07
N THR A 325 -31.45 15.69 -45.94
CA THR A 325 -32.27 15.19 -47.07
C THR A 325 -33.46 14.39 -46.53
N ALA A 326 -34.56 14.48 -47.26
CA ALA A 326 -35.92 14.20 -46.82
C ALA A 326 -36.43 12.81 -47.22
N LEU A 327 -37.45 12.39 -46.46
CA LEU A 327 -38.56 11.44 -46.70
C LEU A 327 -38.50 10.42 -47.85
N GLY A 328 -38.79 9.16 -47.48
CA GLY A 328 -39.32 8.12 -48.37
C GLY A 328 -39.85 6.92 -47.59
N THR A 329 -41.17 6.73 -47.60
CA THR A 329 -41.94 5.61 -47.04
C THR A 329 -41.67 4.27 -47.75
N LEU A 330 -41.69 3.15 -47.00
CA LEU A 330 -42.03 1.73 -47.34
C LEU A 330 -41.36 0.87 -46.24
N GLY A 331 -42.03 0.03 -45.43
CA GLY A 331 -42.72 -1.20 -45.83
C GLY A 331 -41.84 -2.42 -45.56
N ALA A 332 -42.29 -3.32 -44.66
CA ALA A 332 -41.93 -4.73 -44.53
C ALA A 332 -40.65 -5.17 -43.74
N THR A 333 -40.93 -6.11 -42.82
CA THR A 333 -40.18 -7.32 -42.42
C THR A 333 -38.80 -7.20 -41.77
N ALA A 334 -38.71 -7.67 -40.53
CA ALA A 334 -37.47 -7.99 -39.84
C ALA A 334 -36.85 -9.29 -40.37
N PRO A 335 -35.54 -9.31 -40.69
CA PRO A 335 -34.73 -10.51 -40.68
C PRO A 335 -33.79 -10.56 -39.46
N ALA A 336 -33.50 -11.78 -39.05
CA ALA A 336 -32.67 -12.16 -37.91
C ALA A 336 -31.23 -11.58 -37.96
N SER A 337 -30.67 -11.33 -36.77
CA SER A 337 -29.27 -10.93 -36.60
C SER A 337 -28.29 -11.97 -37.18
N PRO A 338 -27.24 -11.56 -37.90
CA PRO A 338 -26.14 -12.45 -38.24
C PRO A 338 -25.26 -12.72 -37.01
N ALA A 339 -24.91 -13.99 -36.83
CA ALA A 339 -23.94 -14.45 -35.84
C ALA A 339 -22.57 -13.79 -36.07
N LEU A 340 -21.91 -13.40 -34.97
CA LEU A 340 -20.53 -12.92 -34.98
C LEU A 340 -19.56 -14.06 -35.36
N PRO A 341 -18.50 -13.77 -36.13
CA PRO A 341 -17.52 -14.76 -36.56
C PRO A 341 -16.66 -15.26 -35.40
N SER A 342 -16.48 -16.57 -35.35
CA SER A 342 -15.56 -17.31 -34.49
C SER A 342 -14.11 -16.97 -34.81
N ILE A 343 -13.35 -16.57 -33.80
CA ILE A 343 -11.89 -16.38 -33.90
C ILE A 343 -11.22 -17.74 -33.60
N PRO A 344 -10.34 -18.26 -34.48
CA PRO A 344 -9.65 -19.52 -34.25
C PRO A 344 -8.51 -19.37 -33.22
N LEU A 345 -8.47 -20.31 -32.28
CA LEU A 345 -7.36 -20.53 -31.36
C LEU A 345 -6.09 -20.93 -32.14
N VAL A 346 -4.99 -20.25 -31.86
CA VAL A 346 -3.64 -20.68 -32.26
C VAL A 346 -3.03 -21.51 -31.14
N PRO A 347 -2.46 -22.71 -31.41
CA PRO A 347 -1.85 -23.55 -30.38
C PRO A 347 -0.49 -23.00 -29.92
N ALA A 348 -0.21 -23.15 -28.64
CA ALA A 348 1.09 -22.89 -28.04
C ALA A 348 2.15 -23.92 -28.50
N LEU A 349 3.37 -23.43 -28.75
CA LEU A 349 4.62 -24.20 -28.75
C LEU A 349 5.51 -23.63 -27.64
#